data_AF-A0A5F1YPL1-F1
#
_entry.id   AF-A0A5F1YPL1-F1
#
_cell.length_a   1.000
_cell.length_b   1.000
_cell.length_c   1.000
_cell.angle_alpha   90.00
_cell.angle_beta   90.00
_cell.angle_gamma   90.00
#
_symmetry.space_group_name_H-M   'P 1'
#
loop_
_entity.id
_entity.type
_entity.pdbx_description
1 polymer ?
#
loop_
_entity_poly.entity_id
_entity_poly.type
_entity_poly.pdbx_seq_one_letter_code
_entity_poly.pdbx_strand_id
1 'polypeptide(L)'
;MKFSFAFPFLNFRVLRVGIPSFFVFLLLFLSDPLFSQRSPKEPLPPSEPTVGGDNRNQRGETSKETGTGVDEKGEKKVKLILCDGRDVEGYWKNPSLEFKFQHKKGGITYSKSLKLEELSKIRVLSWKLKPGNKRKEGTPYRAEPYQIQMVSFSGESFQKEPSPTGEIQQIRLNNQFGETTLFFYWNDLQYENGQWFSGLKPFFGEFRTDCHTDVVREIQFPAVN
;
A
#
# COMPACT_ATOMS: atom_id res chain seq x y z
N MET A 1 -28.98 36.47 46.40
CA MET A 1 -28.68 37.66 45.60
C MET A 1 -29.13 37.40 44.16
N LYS A 2 -30.18 38.10 43.71
CA LYS A 2 -30.66 38.12 42.32
C LYS A 2 -30.11 39.39 41.67
N PHE A 3 -29.49 39.27 40.51
CA PHE A 3 -29.36 40.40 39.58
C PHE A 3 -29.85 39.95 38.21
N SER A 4 -30.72 40.78 37.66
CA SER A 4 -31.42 40.67 36.38
C SER A 4 -31.25 42.01 35.67
N PHE A 5 -31.56 42.01 34.37
CA PHE A 5 -31.60 43.11 33.40
C PHE A 5 -30.24 43.56 32.84
N ALA A 6 -30.09 43.91 31.56
CA ALA A 6 -30.95 43.87 30.38
C ALA A 6 -30.06 44.05 29.13
N PHE A 7 -30.53 43.55 27.99
CA PHE A 7 -30.01 43.89 26.66
C PHE A 7 -30.32 45.35 26.30
N PRO A 8 -29.58 45.91 25.32
CA PRO A 8 -30.30 46.30 24.12
C PRO A 8 -29.64 45.85 22.81
N PHE A 9 -30.53 45.61 21.85
CA PHE A 9 -30.29 45.46 20.41
C PHE A 9 -29.56 46.66 19.81
N LEU A 10 -28.68 46.43 18.82
CA LEU A 10 -28.48 47.38 17.72
C LEU A 10 -28.28 46.65 16.39
N ASN A 11 -28.98 47.17 15.38
CA ASN A 11 -29.17 46.63 14.03
C ASN A 11 -28.01 46.89 13.07
N PHE A 12 -27.82 45.95 12.15
CA PHE A 12 -27.42 46.04 10.74
C PHE A 12 -26.48 47.17 10.26
N ARG A 13 -25.34 46.77 9.68
CA ARG A 13 -24.95 47.22 8.33
C ARG A 13 -24.04 46.23 7.63
N VAL A 14 -24.58 45.61 6.58
CA VAL A 14 -23.88 44.84 5.56
C VAL A 14 -23.05 45.82 4.73
N LEU A 15 -21.72 45.67 4.72
CA LEU A 15 -20.85 46.33 3.75
C LEU A 15 -20.51 45.33 2.64
N ARG A 16 -21.25 45.45 1.53
CA ARG A 16 -20.88 44.95 0.21
C ARG A 16 -19.61 45.70 -0.22
N VAL A 17 -18.48 45.02 -0.26
CA VAL A 17 -17.29 45.50 -0.97
C VAL A 17 -17.36 44.97 -2.40
N GLY A 18 -17.57 45.89 -3.34
CA GLY A 18 -17.64 45.61 -4.77
C GLY A 18 -16.26 45.30 -5.34
N ILE A 19 -16.17 44.23 -6.12
CA ILE A 19 -15.03 43.91 -6.98
C ILE A 19 -15.41 44.39 -8.39
N PRO A 20 -14.72 45.39 -8.98
CA PRO A 20 -14.97 45.75 -10.36
C PRO A 20 -14.28 44.74 -11.29
N SER A 21 -15.11 44.10 -12.11
CA SER A 21 -14.76 43.36 -13.31
C SER A 21 -14.01 44.27 -14.30
N PHE A 22 -12.73 44.01 -14.55
CA PHE A 22 -11.95 44.68 -15.59
C PHE A 22 -11.16 43.65 -16.41
N PHE A 23 -11.47 43.61 -17.71
CA PHE A 23 -10.61 43.19 -18.84
C PHE A 23 -10.39 41.70 -19.11
N VAL A 24 -11.42 41.09 -19.69
CA VAL A 24 -11.29 40.25 -20.88
C VAL A 24 -10.97 41.18 -22.07
N PHE A 25 -10.13 40.72 -23.01
CA PHE A 25 -9.70 41.32 -24.30
C PHE A 25 -8.31 41.97 -24.35
N LEU A 26 -7.32 41.18 -24.75
CA LEU A 26 -6.23 41.61 -25.65
C LEU A 26 -5.74 40.36 -26.42
N LEU A 27 -6.38 40.01 -27.54
CA LEU A 27 -5.83 40.16 -28.91
C LEU A 27 -4.47 39.45 -29.05
N LEU A 28 -4.41 38.20 -29.51
CA LEU A 28 -4.55 37.78 -30.92
C LEU A 28 -3.71 38.58 -31.92
N PHE A 29 -2.40 38.72 -31.71
CA PHE A 29 -1.46 38.96 -32.81
C PHE A 29 -0.10 38.40 -32.45
N LEU A 30 0.30 37.31 -33.11
CA LEU A 30 1.68 36.95 -33.47
C LEU A 30 1.61 35.67 -34.31
N SER A 31 1.05 35.84 -35.51
CA SER A 31 1.17 34.91 -36.63
C SER A 31 2.44 35.28 -37.39
N ASP A 32 3.48 34.47 -37.28
CA ASP A 32 4.69 34.55 -38.10
C ASP A 32 5.06 33.16 -38.65
N PRO A 33 5.80 33.10 -39.76
CA PRO A 33 5.39 32.31 -40.91
C PRO A 33 5.94 30.88 -40.94
N LEU A 34 5.18 30.02 -41.63
CA LEU A 34 5.57 28.71 -42.14
C LEU A 34 6.89 28.80 -42.93
N PHE A 35 7.99 28.40 -42.31
CA PHE A 35 9.28 28.26 -42.98
C PHE A 35 9.61 26.78 -43.22
N SER A 36 9.69 26.43 -44.50
CA SER A 36 10.42 25.31 -45.10
C SER A 36 10.02 23.87 -44.69
N GLN A 37 9.04 23.32 -45.42
CA GLN A 37 8.96 21.88 -45.64
C GLN A 37 10.23 21.43 -46.41
N ARG A 38 11.16 20.75 -45.72
CA ARG A 38 12.11 19.87 -46.39
C ARG A 38 11.37 18.59 -46.76
N SER A 39 11.27 18.32 -48.04
CA SER A 39 10.79 17.04 -48.58
C SER A 39 11.60 15.87 -47.98
N PRO A 40 10.96 14.74 -47.62
CA PRO A 40 11.65 13.62 -47.00
C PRO A 40 12.70 13.04 -47.95
N LYS A 41 13.91 12.75 -47.43
CA LYS A 41 14.91 11.96 -48.14
C LYS A 41 14.41 10.51 -48.20
N GLU A 42 14.39 9.93 -49.39
CA GLU A 42 14.05 8.50 -49.57
C GLU A 42 14.97 7.62 -48.72
N PRO A 43 14.43 6.58 -48.04
CA PRO A 43 15.25 5.65 -47.27
C PRO A 43 16.09 4.79 -48.21
N LEU A 44 17.41 4.79 -48.00
CA LEU A 44 18.27 3.79 -48.61
C LEU A 44 17.98 2.41 -47.99
N PRO A 45 17.95 1.33 -48.78
CA PRO A 45 17.72 -0.02 -48.26
C PRO A 45 18.88 -0.44 -47.34
N PRO A 46 18.60 -1.27 -46.31
CA PRO A 46 19.62 -1.69 -45.36
C PRO A 46 20.65 -2.59 -46.06
N SER A 47 21.92 -2.22 -45.97
CA SER A 47 23.04 -3.08 -46.34
C SER A 47 23.19 -4.22 -45.32
N GLU A 48 23.46 -5.43 -45.80
CA GLU A 48 23.71 -6.62 -44.96
C GLU A 48 24.85 -6.39 -43.95
N PRO A 49 24.75 -6.94 -42.72
CA PRO A 49 25.76 -6.72 -41.71
C PRO A 49 27.01 -7.56 -42.00
N THR A 50 28.12 -6.87 -42.30
CA THR A 50 29.47 -7.43 -42.18
C THR A 50 29.76 -7.70 -40.71
N VAL A 51 29.93 -8.98 -40.35
CA VAL A 51 30.44 -9.41 -39.05
C VAL A 51 31.90 -8.97 -38.93
N GLY A 52 32.16 -8.01 -38.07
CA GLY A 52 33.50 -7.56 -37.70
C GLY A 52 33.45 -6.84 -36.37
N GLY A 53 34.05 -7.46 -35.35
CA GLY A 53 34.07 -6.95 -33.99
C GLY A 53 34.75 -5.58 -33.88
N ASP A 54 34.16 -4.69 -33.08
CA ASP A 54 34.80 -4.23 -31.86
C ASP A 54 33.90 -3.23 -31.13
N ASN A 55 33.55 -3.62 -29.90
CA ASN A 55 33.69 -2.82 -28.69
C ASN A 55 33.46 -1.30 -28.81
N ARG A 56 32.22 -0.84 -28.61
CA ARG A 56 31.90 0.36 -27.80
C ARG A 56 30.39 0.54 -27.59
N ASN A 57 30.01 0.58 -26.31
CA ASN A 57 28.77 1.10 -25.71
C ASN A 57 27.46 0.33 -25.95
N GLN A 58 27.01 -0.43 -24.95
CA GLN A 58 25.60 -0.39 -24.55
C GLN A 58 25.47 -0.32 -23.02
N ARG A 59 25.22 0.92 -22.58
CA ARG A 59 24.58 1.30 -21.33
C ARG A 59 23.15 0.77 -21.36
N GLY A 60 22.81 -0.06 -20.37
CA GLY A 60 21.47 -0.63 -20.21
C GLY A 60 21.50 -2.15 -20.21
N GLU A 61 22.13 -2.73 -19.19
CA GLU A 61 21.77 -4.09 -18.77
C GLU A 61 20.30 -4.07 -18.39
N THR A 62 19.46 -4.41 -19.35
CA THR A 62 18.16 -4.99 -19.05
C THR A 62 18.49 -6.42 -18.64
N SER A 63 18.84 -6.60 -17.36
CA SER A 63 18.92 -7.91 -16.76
C SER A 63 17.56 -8.57 -16.99
N LYS A 64 17.52 -9.50 -17.95
CA LYS A 64 16.51 -10.54 -17.95
C LYS A 64 16.67 -11.26 -16.62
N GLU A 65 15.82 -10.92 -15.65
CA GLU A 65 15.59 -11.71 -14.44
C GLU A 65 14.98 -13.07 -14.85
N THR A 66 15.78 -13.92 -15.48
CA THR A 66 15.66 -15.38 -15.38
C THR A 66 16.37 -15.77 -14.09
N GLY A 67 15.79 -16.38 -13.07
CA GLY A 67 14.49 -17.01 -12.91
C GLY A 67 14.60 -17.84 -11.63
N THR A 68 14.54 -17.20 -10.47
CA THR A 68 14.49 -17.86 -9.15
C THR A 68 13.63 -17.09 -8.13
N GLY A 69 13.30 -15.82 -8.39
CA GLY A 69 12.53 -14.99 -7.46
C GLY A 69 13.29 -14.65 -6.17
N VAL A 70 14.61 -14.80 -6.16
CA VAL A 70 15.48 -14.58 -4.99
C VAL A 70 16.68 -13.73 -5.43
N ASP A 71 17.08 -12.73 -4.63
CA ASP A 71 18.26 -11.91 -4.91
C ASP A 71 19.57 -12.60 -4.47
N GLU A 72 20.72 -11.97 -4.75
CA GLU A 72 22.05 -12.47 -4.36
C GLU A 72 22.23 -12.65 -2.85
N LYS A 73 21.35 -12.07 -2.03
CA LYS A 73 21.36 -12.13 -0.56
C LYS A 73 20.36 -13.16 -0.01
N GLY A 74 19.64 -13.87 -0.85
CA GLY A 74 18.60 -14.81 -0.42
C GLY A 74 17.26 -14.15 -0.08
N GLU A 75 17.08 -12.86 -0.39
CA GLU A 75 15.83 -12.14 -0.16
C GLU A 75 14.81 -12.53 -1.24
N LYS A 76 13.58 -12.85 -0.81
CA LYS A 76 12.52 -13.31 -1.73
C LYS A 76 11.78 -12.12 -2.33
N LYS A 77 11.62 -12.11 -3.66
CA LYS A 77 10.78 -11.13 -4.36
C LYS A 77 9.32 -11.32 -3.96
N VAL A 78 8.66 -10.24 -3.58
CA VAL A 78 7.25 -10.24 -3.17
C VAL A 78 6.51 -9.05 -3.75
N LYS A 79 5.19 -9.20 -3.89
CA LYS A 79 4.25 -8.13 -4.20
C LYS A 79 3.30 -7.96 -3.03
N LEU A 80 3.31 -6.79 -2.41
CA LEU A 80 2.41 -6.44 -1.32
C LEU A 80 1.20 -5.70 -1.88
N ILE A 81 0.02 -6.00 -1.36
CA ILE A 81 -1.22 -5.28 -1.67
C ILE A 81 -1.66 -4.54 -0.41
N LEU A 82 -1.78 -3.23 -0.51
CA LEU A 82 -2.31 -2.36 0.53
C LEU A 82 -3.84 -2.45 0.59
N CYS A 83 -4.44 -1.97 1.67
CA CYS A 83 -5.89 -2.06 1.88
C CYS A 83 -6.72 -1.27 0.85
N ASP A 84 -6.14 -0.22 0.27
CA ASP A 84 -6.76 0.53 -0.83
C ASP A 84 -6.55 -0.09 -2.22
N GLY A 85 -5.81 -1.19 -2.30
CA GLY A 85 -5.54 -1.91 -3.55
C GLY A 85 -4.26 -1.50 -4.27
N ARG A 86 -3.53 -0.48 -3.80
CA ARG A 86 -2.18 -0.18 -4.30
C ARG A 86 -1.24 -1.34 -4.02
N ASP A 87 -0.26 -1.52 -4.89
CA ASP A 87 0.75 -2.55 -4.77
C ASP A 87 2.17 -2.00 -4.61
N VAL A 88 2.99 -2.74 -3.86
CA VAL A 88 4.41 -2.44 -3.67
C VAL A 88 5.21 -3.70 -3.91
N GLU A 89 6.13 -3.65 -4.87
CA GLU A 89 7.03 -4.75 -5.18
C GLU A 89 8.43 -4.50 -4.62
N GLY A 90 9.08 -5.58 -4.20
CA GLY A 90 10.45 -5.54 -3.69
C GLY A 90 10.92 -6.87 -3.15
N TYR A 91 12.12 -6.88 -2.61
CA TYR A 91 12.74 -8.02 -1.96
C TYR A 91 12.47 -7.96 -0.46
N TRP A 92 11.90 -9.04 0.11
CA TRP A 92 11.60 -9.13 1.53
C TRP A 92 12.88 -9.46 2.31
N LYS A 93 13.34 -8.48 3.10
CA LYS A 93 14.47 -8.66 4.02
C LYS A 93 14.12 -9.55 5.21
N ASN A 94 14.96 -10.54 5.47
CA ASN A 94 14.86 -11.45 6.62
C ASN A 94 13.46 -12.07 6.80
N PRO A 95 12.92 -12.78 5.78
CA PRO A 95 11.59 -13.34 5.89
C PRO A 95 11.54 -14.47 6.92
N SER A 96 10.39 -14.64 7.58
CA SER A 96 10.15 -15.86 8.36
C SER A 96 10.07 -17.05 7.40
N LEU A 97 10.94 -18.04 7.58
CA LEU A 97 11.09 -19.15 6.65
C LEU A 97 10.08 -20.29 6.88
N GLU A 98 9.51 -20.38 8.08
CA GLU A 98 8.63 -21.47 8.47
C GLU A 98 7.42 -20.95 9.25
N PHE A 99 6.23 -21.32 8.78
CA PHE A 99 4.96 -21.02 9.43
C PHE A 99 4.41 -22.31 10.05
N LYS A 100 4.12 -22.31 11.34
CA LYS A 100 3.54 -23.46 12.06
C LYS A 100 2.04 -23.27 12.23
N PHE A 101 1.26 -24.28 11.86
CA PHE A 101 -0.20 -24.29 11.91
C PHE A 101 -0.67 -25.44 12.77
N GLN A 102 -1.65 -25.17 13.64
CA GLN A 102 -2.45 -26.21 14.26
C GLN A 102 -3.81 -26.23 13.56
N HIS A 103 -4.17 -27.36 12.95
CA HIS A 103 -5.49 -27.55 12.36
C HIS A 103 -6.22 -28.69 13.04
N LYS A 104 -7.50 -28.50 13.39
CA LYS A 104 -8.35 -29.56 13.92
C LYS A 104 -9.15 -30.21 12.80
N LYS A 105 -9.00 -31.51 12.62
CA LYS A 105 -9.81 -32.31 11.68
C LYS A 105 -10.30 -33.57 12.38
N GLY A 106 -11.62 -33.75 12.45
CA GLY A 106 -12.22 -34.91 13.13
C GLY A 106 -11.89 -35.02 14.62
N GLY A 107 -11.73 -33.89 15.33
CA GLY A 107 -11.36 -33.86 16.75
C GLY A 107 -9.85 -34.04 17.04
N ILE A 108 -9.03 -34.32 16.02
CA ILE A 108 -7.58 -34.47 16.16
C ILE A 108 -6.91 -33.16 15.73
N THR A 109 -5.99 -32.66 16.57
CA THR A 109 -5.15 -31.48 16.27
C THR A 109 -3.89 -31.95 15.55
N TYR A 110 -3.71 -31.51 14.31
CA TYR A 110 -2.53 -31.77 13.51
C TYR A 110 -1.66 -30.52 13.47
N SER A 111 -0.35 -30.69 13.60
CA SER A 111 0.61 -29.63 13.37
C SER A 111 1.18 -29.76 11.97
N LYS A 112 0.96 -28.77 11.10
CA LYS A 112 1.60 -28.68 9.78
C LYS A 112 2.57 -27.50 9.82
N SER A 113 3.77 -27.69 9.30
CA SER A 113 4.70 -26.60 9.00
C SER A 113 4.63 -26.34 7.50
N LEU A 114 4.50 -25.08 7.09
CA LEU A 114 4.65 -24.67 5.69
C LEU A 114 5.88 -23.79 5.56
N LYS A 115 6.68 -24.08 4.55
CA LYS A 115 7.82 -23.22 4.19
C LYS A 115 7.33 -22.04 3.37
N LEU A 116 8.01 -20.91 3.48
CA LEU A 116 7.72 -19.73 2.67
C LEU A 116 7.75 -20.02 1.16
N GLU A 117 8.60 -20.95 0.73
CA GLU A 117 8.74 -21.43 -0.65
C GLU A 117 7.46 -22.09 -1.20
N GLU A 118 6.65 -22.68 -0.33
CA GLU A 118 5.43 -23.40 -0.71
C GLU A 118 4.22 -22.47 -0.82
N LEU A 119 4.35 -21.23 -0.33
CA LEU A 119 3.27 -20.25 -0.25
C LEU A 119 3.21 -19.40 -1.52
N SER A 120 2.01 -19.31 -2.09
CA SER A 120 1.67 -18.37 -3.15
C SER A 120 1.14 -17.05 -2.59
N LYS A 121 0.49 -17.08 -1.41
CA LYS A 121 -0.19 -15.92 -0.84
C LYS A 121 -0.29 -15.99 0.68
N ILE A 122 -0.11 -14.85 1.34
CA ILE A 122 -0.50 -14.61 2.74
C ILE A 122 -1.46 -13.41 2.77
N ARG A 123 -2.65 -13.55 3.33
CA ARG A 123 -3.68 -12.52 3.39
C ARG A 123 -4.17 -12.33 4.82
N VAL A 124 -4.31 -11.09 5.26
CA VAL A 124 -5.01 -10.76 6.50
C VAL A 124 -6.51 -10.69 6.22
N LEU A 125 -7.30 -11.49 6.93
CA LEU A 125 -8.75 -11.55 6.82
C LEU A 125 -9.43 -10.62 7.83
N SER A 126 -8.88 -10.49 9.03
CA SER A 126 -9.42 -9.62 10.07
C SER A 126 -8.36 -9.10 11.02
N TRP A 127 -8.69 -8.00 11.69
CA TRP A 127 -7.88 -7.33 12.70
C TRP A 127 -8.63 -7.26 14.01
N LYS A 128 -7.98 -7.60 15.12
CA LYS A 128 -8.51 -7.43 16.47
C LYS A 128 -8.09 -6.09 17.04
N LEU A 129 -9.04 -5.36 17.60
CA LEU A 129 -8.78 -4.11 18.30
C LEU A 129 -8.27 -4.39 19.71
N LYS A 130 -7.06 -3.92 20.01
CA LYS A 130 -6.47 -3.96 21.35
C LYS A 130 -6.51 -2.57 21.97
N PRO A 131 -7.26 -2.36 23.07
CA PRO A 131 -7.31 -1.07 23.74
C PRO A 131 -5.96 -0.77 24.40
N GLY A 132 -5.52 0.47 24.24
CA GLY A 132 -4.45 1.07 25.04
C GLY A 132 -5.02 1.79 26.27
N ASN A 133 -4.16 2.56 26.93
CA ASN A 133 -4.56 3.35 28.10
C ASN A 133 -5.46 4.52 27.69
N LYS A 134 -6.60 4.67 28.39
CA LYS A 134 -7.54 5.77 28.19
C LYS A 134 -6.84 7.13 28.37
N ARG A 135 -7.14 8.07 27.48
CA ARG A 135 -6.64 9.45 27.47
C ARG A 135 -7.81 10.44 27.53
N LYS A 136 -7.51 11.74 27.63
CA LYS A 136 -8.52 12.80 27.64
C LYS A 136 -9.31 12.85 26.33
N GLU A 137 -8.65 12.54 25.22
CA GLU A 137 -9.22 12.55 23.88
C GLU A 137 -10.05 11.28 23.60
N GLY A 138 -9.89 10.21 24.39
CA GLY A 138 -10.54 8.93 24.16
C GLY A 138 -9.62 7.73 24.42
N THR A 139 -10.03 6.56 23.97
CA THR A 139 -9.26 5.32 24.10
C THR A 139 -8.56 5.01 22.78
N PRO A 140 -7.22 4.97 22.72
CA PRO A 140 -6.51 4.51 21.53
C PRO A 140 -6.66 3.00 21.41
N TYR A 141 -6.89 2.51 20.20
CA TYR A 141 -6.92 1.09 19.88
C TYR A 141 -5.90 0.77 18.80
N ARG A 142 -5.15 -0.30 18.99
CA ARG A 142 -4.31 -0.87 17.95
C ARG A 142 -5.06 -1.99 17.25
N ALA A 143 -5.26 -1.88 15.95
CA ALA A 143 -5.86 -2.91 15.12
C ALA A 143 -4.74 -3.87 14.64
N GLU A 144 -4.61 -5.02 15.30
CA GLU A 144 -3.58 -6.00 14.97
C GLU A 144 -4.16 -7.16 14.16
N PRO A 145 -3.42 -7.76 13.21
CA PRO A 145 -3.89 -8.95 12.50
C PRO A 145 -4.37 -10.03 13.46
N TYR A 146 -5.52 -10.63 13.17
CA TYR A 146 -6.14 -11.64 14.00
C TYR A 146 -6.40 -12.95 13.26
N GLN A 147 -6.98 -12.89 12.06
CA GLN A 147 -7.16 -14.07 11.23
C GLN A 147 -6.36 -13.89 9.95
N ILE A 148 -5.43 -14.80 9.71
CA ILE A 148 -4.61 -14.81 8.50
C ILE A 148 -4.88 -16.07 7.69
N GLN A 149 -4.93 -15.89 6.38
CA GLN A 149 -5.06 -16.95 5.39
C GLN A 149 -3.74 -17.11 4.66
N MET A 150 -3.26 -18.34 4.54
CA MET A 150 -2.13 -18.69 3.70
C MET A 150 -2.62 -19.64 2.61
N VAL A 151 -2.16 -19.41 1.39
CA VAL A 151 -2.49 -20.24 0.23
C VAL A 151 -1.18 -20.78 -0.33
N SER A 152 -1.11 -22.09 -0.54
CA SER A 152 0.04 -22.73 -1.18
C SER A 152 0.00 -22.55 -2.70
N PHE A 153 1.10 -22.84 -3.39
CA PHE A 153 1.08 -22.96 -4.85
C PHE A 153 0.22 -24.12 -5.35
N SER A 154 0.00 -25.16 -4.52
CA SER A 154 -0.94 -26.26 -4.82
C SER A 154 -2.42 -25.87 -4.65
N GLY A 155 -2.71 -24.65 -4.19
CA GLY A 155 -4.08 -24.16 -3.97
C GLY A 155 -4.69 -24.55 -2.63
N GLU A 156 -3.95 -25.24 -1.75
CA GLU A 156 -4.40 -25.51 -0.38
C GLU A 156 -4.49 -24.19 0.40
N SER A 157 -5.55 -24.02 1.19
CA SER A 157 -5.75 -22.82 2.02
C SER A 157 -5.80 -23.17 3.49
N PHE A 158 -5.01 -22.43 4.28
CA PHE A 158 -4.88 -22.58 5.72
C PHE A 158 -5.25 -21.27 6.39
N GLN A 159 -6.08 -21.33 7.42
CA GLN A 159 -6.39 -20.16 8.24
C GLN A 159 -5.85 -20.39 9.65
N LYS A 160 -5.26 -19.34 10.23
CA LYS A 160 -4.83 -19.37 11.63
C LYS A 160 -4.87 -17.99 12.26
N GLU A 161 -4.73 -17.97 13.58
CA GLU A 161 -4.35 -16.76 14.30
C GLU A 161 -2.83 -16.53 14.21
N PRO A 162 -2.35 -15.28 14.11
CA PRO A 162 -0.93 -14.97 14.22
C PRO A 162 -0.34 -15.53 15.52
N SER A 163 0.93 -15.94 15.44
CA SER A 163 1.66 -16.32 16.65
C SER A 163 1.68 -15.15 17.64
N PRO A 164 1.62 -15.40 18.97
CA PRO A 164 1.84 -14.37 19.98
C PRO A 164 3.16 -13.60 19.80
N THR A 165 4.13 -14.20 19.11
CA THR A 165 5.43 -13.59 18.78
C THR A 165 5.38 -12.55 17.66
N GLY A 166 4.22 -12.31 17.03
CA GLY A 166 4.06 -11.20 16.07
C GLY A 166 4.58 -11.49 14.66
N GLU A 167 4.46 -12.73 14.20
CA GLU A 167 4.92 -13.20 12.88
C GLU A 167 4.50 -12.33 11.68
N ILE A 168 3.28 -11.77 11.73
CA ILE A 168 2.74 -10.86 10.71
C ILE A 168 2.38 -9.54 11.39
N GLN A 169 3.37 -8.64 11.50
CA GLN A 169 3.19 -7.30 12.09
C GLN A 169 3.76 -6.22 11.17
N GLN A 170 4.91 -6.47 10.57
CA GLN A 170 5.58 -5.58 9.63
C GLN A 170 6.40 -6.38 8.62
N ILE A 171 6.71 -5.74 7.51
CA ILE A 171 7.57 -6.29 6.46
C ILE A 171 8.56 -5.22 6.03
N ARG A 172 9.83 -5.61 5.93
CA ARG A 172 10.90 -4.75 5.40
C ARG A 172 11.14 -5.13 3.95
N LEU A 173 10.96 -4.15 3.06
CA LEU A 173 11.18 -4.30 1.63
C LEU A 173 12.37 -3.48 1.17
N ASN A 174 13.07 -4.01 0.19
CA ASN A 174 14.10 -3.31 -0.56
C ASN A 174 13.74 -3.28 -2.05
N ASN A 175 13.84 -2.13 -2.69
CA ASN A 175 13.69 -1.99 -4.13
C ASN A 175 14.59 -0.86 -4.67
N GLN A 176 14.44 -0.51 -5.95
CA GLN A 176 15.24 0.53 -6.61
C GLN A 176 15.14 1.93 -5.95
N PHE A 177 14.09 2.17 -5.15
CA PHE A 177 13.88 3.44 -4.43
C PHE A 177 14.43 3.41 -3.00
N GLY A 178 14.96 2.26 -2.55
CA GLY A 178 15.56 2.08 -1.23
C GLY A 178 14.80 1.09 -0.35
N GLU A 179 15.06 1.19 0.95
CA GLU A 179 14.46 0.34 1.97
C GLU A 179 13.24 1.01 2.62
N THR A 180 12.16 0.25 2.78
CA THR A 180 10.95 0.70 3.44
C THR A 180 10.41 -0.36 4.41
N THR A 181 9.69 0.08 5.44
CA THR A 181 8.97 -0.81 6.35
C THR A 181 7.48 -0.52 6.23
N LEU A 182 6.71 -1.56 5.92
CA LEU A 182 5.25 -1.50 5.83
C LEU A 182 4.64 -2.32 6.95
N PHE A 183 3.46 -1.92 7.40
CA PHE A 183 2.81 -2.46 8.59
C PHE A 183 1.50 -3.17 8.25
N PHE A 184 1.23 -4.26 8.96
CA PHE A 184 -0.04 -4.98 8.90
C PHE A 184 -1.02 -4.52 9.97
N TYR A 185 -0.67 -3.50 10.76
CA TYR A 185 -1.49 -2.94 11.83
C TYR A 185 -1.59 -1.42 11.70
N TRP A 186 -2.57 -0.83 12.37
CA TRP A 186 -2.69 0.62 12.53
C TRP A 186 -3.26 0.97 13.90
N ASN A 187 -3.26 2.25 14.24
CA ASN A 187 -3.86 2.76 15.46
C ASN A 187 -5.03 3.68 15.11
N ASP A 188 -6.13 3.54 15.83
CA ASP A 188 -7.28 4.44 15.78
C ASP A 188 -7.59 4.98 17.18
N LEU A 189 -8.35 6.07 17.26
CA LEU A 189 -8.87 6.61 18.51
C LEU A 189 -10.39 6.45 18.54
N GLN A 190 -10.91 5.94 19.66
CA GLN A 190 -12.33 5.97 19.96
C GLN A 190 -12.62 7.06 20.99
N TYR A 191 -13.45 8.04 20.61
CA TYR A 191 -13.92 9.09 21.51
C TYR A 191 -14.85 8.53 22.59
N GLU A 192 -15.09 9.29 23.66
CA GLU A 192 -15.98 8.88 24.76
C GLU A 192 -17.43 8.65 24.33
N ASN A 193 -17.87 9.31 23.25
CA ASN A 193 -19.18 9.12 22.63
C ASN A 193 -19.27 7.85 21.76
N GLY A 194 -18.20 7.05 21.69
CA GLY A 194 -18.12 5.82 20.89
C GLY A 194 -17.75 6.03 19.42
N GLN A 195 -17.61 7.28 18.95
CA GLN A 195 -17.21 7.56 17.57
C GLN A 195 -15.72 7.28 17.34
N TRP A 196 -15.38 6.84 16.13
CA TRP A 196 -14.02 6.51 15.72
C TRP A 196 -13.39 7.64 14.90
N PHE A 197 -12.14 7.98 15.24
CA PHE A 197 -11.26 8.80 14.40
C PHE A 197 -10.39 7.88 13.55
N SER A 198 -10.95 7.35 12.45
CA SER A 198 -10.29 6.37 11.59
C SER A 198 -10.36 6.67 10.10
N GLY A 199 -11.29 7.53 9.66
CA GLY A 199 -11.62 7.68 8.23
C GLY A 199 -12.25 6.41 7.61
N LEU A 200 -12.49 5.38 8.42
CA LEU A 200 -13.13 4.12 8.02
C LEU A 200 -14.63 4.13 8.35
N LYS A 201 -15.33 3.09 7.92
CA LYS A 201 -16.75 2.95 8.23
C LYS A 201 -16.94 2.83 9.75
N PRO A 202 -18.04 3.35 10.30
CA PRO A 202 -18.39 3.13 11.69
C PRO A 202 -18.41 1.64 12.02
N PHE A 203 -17.86 1.29 13.18
CA PHE A 203 -17.66 -0.10 13.57
C PHE A 203 -18.06 -0.32 15.03
N PHE A 204 -18.67 -1.48 15.28
CA PHE A 204 -19.03 -1.97 16.61
C PHE A 204 -18.55 -3.43 16.75
N GLY A 205 -17.79 -3.72 17.81
CA GLY A 205 -17.27 -5.06 18.09
C GLY A 205 -15.77 -5.05 18.41
N GLU A 206 -15.17 -6.25 18.39
CA GLU A 206 -13.72 -6.44 18.64
C GLU A 206 -12.90 -6.64 17.37
N PHE A 207 -13.52 -7.08 16.27
CA PHE A 207 -12.84 -7.51 15.05
C PHE A 207 -13.32 -6.74 13.82
N ARG A 208 -12.38 -6.17 13.07
CA ARG A 208 -12.64 -5.49 11.80
C ARG A 208 -12.13 -6.31 10.61
N THR A 209 -12.82 -6.18 9.49
CA THR A 209 -12.44 -6.78 8.20
C THR A 209 -12.01 -5.73 7.18
N ASP A 210 -12.30 -4.46 7.45
CA ASP A 210 -11.77 -3.30 6.74
C ASP A 210 -10.48 -2.80 7.43
N CYS A 211 -9.71 -1.98 6.71
CA CYS A 211 -8.41 -1.53 7.16
C CYS A 211 -8.02 -0.20 6.51
N HIS A 212 -7.12 0.52 7.17
CA HIS A 212 -6.62 1.83 6.71
C HIS A 212 -5.81 1.68 5.41
N THR A 213 -5.88 2.67 4.53
CA THR A 213 -5.36 2.63 3.14
C THR A 213 -3.92 2.13 3.03
N ASP A 214 -3.03 2.60 3.89
CA ASP A 214 -1.58 2.28 3.87
C ASP A 214 -1.20 0.96 4.58
N VAL A 215 -2.17 0.22 5.10
CA VAL A 215 -1.92 -1.05 5.80
C VAL A 215 -1.78 -2.18 4.78
N VAL A 216 -0.81 -3.06 4.99
CA VAL A 216 -0.62 -4.24 4.14
C VAL A 216 -1.74 -5.24 4.42
N ARG A 217 -2.46 -5.63 3.37
CA ARG A 217 -3.52 -6.64 3.42
C ARG A 217 -3.05 -8.00 2.95
N GLU A 218 -2.16 -8.02 1.97
CA GLU A 218 -1.75 -9.26 1.30
C GLU A 218 -0.29 -9.22 0.88
N ILE A 219 0.37 -10.37 0.97
CA ILE A 219 1.67 -10.68 0.39
C ILE A 219 1.43 -11.74 -0.69
N GLN A 220 1.92 -11.48 -1.89
CA GLN A 220 1.92 -12.44 -3.00
C GLN A 220 3.35 -12.82 -3.34
N PHE A 221 3.56 -14.12 -3.56
CA PHE A 221 4.84 -14.67 -3.97
C PHE A 221 4.76 -15.06 -5.45
N PRO A 222 5.73 -14.66 -6.28
CA PRO A 222 5.79 -15.11 -7.66
C PRO A 222 6.03 -16.62 -7.70
N ALA A 223 5.39 -17.29 -8.66
CA ALA A 223 5.73 -18.68 -8.99
C ALA A 223 7.16 -18.70 -9.55
N VAL A 224 7.97 -19.61 -9.05
CA VAL A 224 9.28 -19.90 -9.64
C VAL A 224 9.04 -20.93 -10.72
N ASN A 225 9.23 -20.53 -11.98
CA ASN A 225 9.18 -21.44 -13.14
C ASN A 225 10.55 -22.09 -13.35
#